data_AF-A0A2E4DKR7-F1
#
_entry.id   AF-A0A2E4DKR7-F1
#
_cell.length_a   1.000
_cell.length_b   1.000
_cell.length_c   1.000
_cell.angle_alpha   90.00
_cell.angle_beta   90.00
_cell.angle_gamma   90.00
#
_symmetry.space_group_name_H-M   'P 1'
#
loop_
_entity.id
_entity.type
_entity.pdbx_description
1 polymer ?
#
loop_
_entity_poly.entity_id
_entity_poly.type
_entity_poly.pdbx_seq_one_letter_code
_entity_poly.pdbx_strand_id
1 'polypeptide(L)' 'MGASGNFGDQDKFNWNNQTFYLQEVQQQPREWNSWRILLTSADGMPIKQLSIKTHHSSAHMPIQTSAGSAITVNPS' A
#
# COMPACT_ATOMS: atom_id res chain seq x y z
N MET A 1 -5.87 17.13 11.19
CA MET A 1 -5.10 17.72 10.07
C MET A 1 -4.23 16.61 9.49
N GLY A 2 -4.09 16.54 8.17
CA GLY A 2 -3.26 15.55 7.49
C GLY A 2 -2.93 16.07 6.09
N ALA A 3 -1.86 15.54 5.49
CA ALA A 3 -1.46 15.89 4.12
C ALA A 3 -2.62 15.78 3.07
N SER A 4 -2.59 16.71 2.11
CA SER A 4 -3.52 16.76 0.97
C SER A 4 -3.35 15.52 0.09
N GLY A 5 -4.43 14.81 -0.21
CA GLY A 5 -4.41 13.56 -1.00
C GLY A 5 -4.72 12.28 -0.24
N ASN A 6 -5.19 12.37 1.00
CA ASN A 6 -5.50 11.23 1.86
C ASN A 6 -6.61 10.31 1.33
N PHE A 7 -6.39 9.00 1.44
CA PHE A 7 -7.48 8.01 1.40
C PHE A 7 -8.32 7.97 2.69
N GLY A 8 -7.93 8.75 3.69
CA GLY A 8 -8.68 8.95 4.93
C GLY A 8 -8.19 8.08 6.09
N ASP A 9 -7.35 7.08 5.83
CA ASP A 9 -6.84 6.20 6.88
C ASP A 9 -5.53 6.71 7.48
N GLN A 10 -5.46 6.67 8.82
CA GLN A 10 -4.28 7.02 9.60
C GLN A 10 -4.08 6.01 10.72
N ASP A 11 -2.94 5.35 10.73
CA ASP A 11 -2.57 4.43 11.80
C ASP A 11 -1.83 5.18 12.90
N LYS A 12 -2.50 5.36 14.04
CA LYS A 12 -1.93 6.01 15.22
C LYS A 12 -1.01 5.05 15.98
N PHE A 13 0.15 5.54 16.38
CA PHE A 13 1.01 4.83 17.34
C PHE A 13 1.73 5.80 18.29
N ASN A 14 2.15 5.29 19.44
CA ASN A 14 2.92 6.04 20.42
C ASN A 14 4.35 5.50 20.50
N TRP A 15 5.33 6.39 20.49
CA TRP A 15 6.74 6.06 20.67
C TRP A 15 7.43 7.16 21.46
N ASN A 16 8.27 6.80 22.43
CA ASN A 16 9.00 7.76 23.27
C ASN A 16 8.11 8.88 23.86
N ASN A 17 6.94 8.50 24.41
CA ASN A 17 5.93 9.42 24.95
C ASN A 17 5.40 10.47 23.95
N GLN A 18 5.56 10.24 22.64
CA GLN A 18 5.02 11.07 21.57
C GLN A 18 4.05 10.26 20.71
N THR A 19 3.03 10.93 20.18
CA THR A 19 2.08 10.35 19.23
C THR A 19 2.52 10.63 17.80
N PHE A 20 2.46 9.60 16.97
CA PHE A 20 2.73 9.65 15.55
C PHE A 20 1.60 8.98 14.77
N TYR A 21 1.54 9.27 13.48
CA TYR A 21 0.63 8.60 12.56
C TYR A 21 1.39 8.12 11.33
N LEU A 22 1.03 6.93 10.83
CA LEU A 22 1.31 6.55 9.45
C LEU A 22 0.11 6.96 8.62
N GLN A 23 0.36 7.66 7.52
CA GLN A 23 -0.67 8.26 6.71
C GLN A 23 -0.46 7.90 5.25
N GLU A 24 -1.48 7.31 4.64
CA GLU A 24 -1.49 7.00 3.21
C GLU A 24 -1.98 8.18 2.37
N VAL A 25 -1.18 8.59 1.39
CA VAL A 25 -1.51 9.71 0.50
C VAL A 25 -1.35 9.34 -0.96
N GLN A 26 -2.26 9.84 -1.80
CA GLN A 26 -2.01 10.02 -3.24
C GLN A 26 -1.46 11.43 -3.46
N GLN A 27 -0.23 11.55 -3.97
CA GLN A 27 0.34 12.88 -4.25
C GLN A 27 -0.42 13.61 -5.36
N GLN A 28 -0.99 12.85 -6.31
CA GLN A 28 -1.84 13.37 -7.37
C GLN A 28 -3.17 12.61 -7.39
N PRO A 29 -4.32 13.32 -7.41
CA PRO A 29 -5.61 12.66 -7.50
C PRO A 29 -5.69 11.73 -8.71
N ARG A 30 -6.15 10.49 -8.50
CA ARG A 30 -6.34 9.46 -9.55
C ARG A 30 -5.05 8.85 -10.12
N GLU A 31 -3.87 9.23 -9.62
CA GLU A 31 -2.61 8.59 -9.99
C GLU A 31 -2.18 7.57 -8.93
N TRP A 32 -2.52 6.30 -9.14
CA TRP A 32 -2.22 5.22 -8.20
C TRP A 32 -0.72 4.97 -7.97
N ASN A 33 0.12 5.24 -8.98
CA ASN A 33 1.58 5.17 -8.87
C ASN A 33 2.18 6.29 -7.98
N SER A 34 1.39 7.32 -7.66
CA SER A 34 1.78 8.42 -6.78
C SER A 34 1.53 8.12 -5.29
N TRP A 35 1.01 6.93 -4.95
CA TRP A 35 0.73 6.53 -3.57
C TRP A 35 2.00 6.46 -2.73
N ARG A 36 1.96 7.02 -1.51
CA ARG A 36 3.05 7.04 -0.53
C ARG A 36 2.50 6.80 0.88
N ILE A 37 3.35 6.28 1.77
CA ILE A 37 3.11 6.33 3.22
C ILE A 37 4.01 7.41 3.82
N LEU A 38 3.39 8.33 4.56
CA LEU A 38 4.07 9.36 5.33
C LEU A 38 4.03 9.02 6.81
N LEU A 39 5.15 9.24 7.50
CA LEU A 39 5.19 9.39 8.95
C LEU A 39 4.87 10.84 9.27
N THR A 40 3.89 11.08 10.13
CA THR A 40 3.47 12.43 10.54
C THR A 40 3.45 12.56 12.07
N SER A 41 3.65 13.78 12.56
CA SER A 41 3.47 14.14 13.97
C SER A 41 1.99 14.28 14.33
N ALA A 42 1.69 14.46 15.62
CA ALA A 42 0.32 14.53 16.13
C ALA A 42 -0.52 15.69 15.56
N ASP A 43 0.12 16.75 15.09
CA ASP A 43 -0.50 17.89 14.40
C ASP A 43 -0.74 17.65 12.89
N GLY A 44 -0.30 16.49 12.38
CA GLY A 44 -0.43 16.10 10.97
C GLY A 44 0.69 16.61 10.07
N MET A 45 1.77 17.16 10.63
CA MET A 45 2.93 17.60 9.85
C MET A 45 3.74 16.40 9.36
N PRO A 46 4.05 16.30 8.05
CA PRO A 46 4.91 15.24 7.54
C PRO A 46 6.33 15.33 8.10
N ILE A 47 6.77 14.26 8.76
CA ILE A 47 8.14 14.10 9.25
C ILE A 47 8.99 13.45 8.16
N LYS A 48 8.46 12.37 7.55
CA LYS A 48 9.22 11.57 6.58
C LYS A 48 8.30 10.79 5.65
N GLN A 49 8.63 10.76 4.35
CA GLN A 49 8.09 9.77 3.44
C GLN A 49 8.81 8.44 3.63
N LEU A 50 8.06 7.36 3.90
CA LEU A 50 8.65 6.03 4.03
C LEU A 50 9.06 5.51 2.65
N SER A 51 10.28 4.98 2.56
CA SER A 51 10.74 4.20 1.41
C SER A 51 10.54 2.74 1.74
N ILE A 52 9.36 2.22 1.40
CA ILE A 52 9.04 0.81 1.61
C ILE A 52 9.80 0.00 0.57
N LYS A 53 10.83 -0.69 1.02
CA LYS A 53 11.47 -1.74 0.23
C LYS A 53 10.81 -3.04 0.63
N THR A 54 10.02 -3.60 -0.27
CA THR A 54 9.61 -4.99 -0.10
C THR A 54 10.87 -5.85 -0.25
N HIS A 55 11.07 -6.79 0.68
CA HIS A 55 12.15 -7.76 0.53
C HIS A 55 11.90 -8.56 -0.75
N HIS A 56 12.95 -8.96 -1.49
CA HIS A 56 12.81 -9.67 -2.78
C HIS A 56 11.96 -10.96 -2.72
N SER A 57 11.67 -11.46 -1.52
CA SER A 57 10.84 -12.62 -1.23
C SER A 57 9.39 -12.28 -0.84
N SER A 58 8.95 -11.01 -0.90
CA SER A 58 7.52 -10.71 -0.78
C SER A 58 6.84 -11.33 -2.01
N ALA A 59 6.17 -12.45 -1.79
CA ALA A 59 5.60 -13.24 -2.87
C ALA A 59 4.61 -12.38 -3.66
N HIS A 60 4.99 -12.03 -4.89
CA HIS A 60 4.02 -11.74 -5.94
C HIS A 60 3.21 -13.03 -6.07
N MET A 61 1.94 -13.06 -5.67
CA MET A 61 1.08 -14.20 -6.01
C MET A 61 1.04 -14.25 -7.54
N PRO A 62 1.59 -15.29 -8.19
CA PRO A 62 1.37 -15.45 -9.61
C PRO A 62 -0.12 -15.76 -9.77
N ILE A 63 -0.82 -14.96 -10.58
CA ILE A 63 -2.17 -15.30 -11.02
C ILE A 63 -2.00 -16.59 -11.83
N GLN A 64 -2.38 -17.74 -11.27
CA GLN A 64 -2.55 -18.96 -12.04
C GLN A 64 -3.77 -18.80 -12.91
N THR A 65 -3.59 -18.31 -14.14
CA THR A 65 -4.56 -18.55 -15.21
C THR A 65 -4.54 -20.04 -15.49
N SER A 66 -5.53 -20.78 -14.97
CA SER A 66 -5.78 -22.14 -15.45
C SER A 66 -6.14 -22.04 -16.93
N ALA A 67 -5.19 -22.32 -17.83
CA ALA A 67 -5.53 -22.60 -19.21
C ALA A 67 -6.47 -23.81 -19.18
N GLY A 68 -7.69 -23.63 -19.70
CA GLY A 68 -8.73 -24.65 -19.69
C GLY A 68 -8.21 -25.98 -20.19
N SER A 69 -8.43 -27.04 -19.42
CA SER A 69 -8.18 -28.41 -19.86
C SER A 69 -9.07 -28.69 -21.07
N ALA A 70 -8.47 -28.82 -22.25
CA ALA A 70 -9.16 -29.38 -23.40
C ALA A 70 -9.49 -30.85 -23.08
N ILE A 71 -10.79 -31.15 -23.00
CA ILE A 71 -11.29 -32.51 -22.81
C ILE A 71 -11.17 -33.22 -24.16
N THR A 72 -10.18 -34.09 -24.33
CA THR A 72 -10.11 -34.97 -25.51
C THR A 72 -11.09 -36.12 -25.32
N VAL A 73 -12.17 -36.13 -26.11
CA VAL A 73 -13.07 -37.28 -26.27
C VAL A 73 -12.47 -38.24 -27.29
N ASN A 74 -12.12 -39.45 -26.86
CA ASN A 74 -11.82 -40.56 -27.78
C ASN A 74 -13.15 -41.19 -28.25
N PRO A 75 -13.42 -41.28 -29.57
CA PRO A 75 -14.49 -42.14 -30.05
C PRO A 75 -14.07 -43.61 -29.95
N SER A 76 -15.04 -44.41 -29.51
CA SER A 76 -14.97 -45.88 -29.34
C SER A 76 -14.63 -46.65 -30.60
#